data_AF-A0A7M2Y4A8-F1
#
_entry.id   AF-A0A7M2Y4A8-F1
#
_cell.length_a   1.000
_cell.length_b   1.000
_cell.length_c   1.000
_cell.angle_alpha   90.00
_cell.angle_beta   90.00
_cell.angle_gamma   90.00
#
_symmetry.space_group_name_H-M   'P 1'
#
loop_
_entity.id
_entity.type
_entity.pdbx_description
1 polymer ?
#
loop_
_entity_poly.entity_id
_entity_poly.type
_entity_poly.pdbx_seq_one_letter_code
_entity_poly.pdbx_strand_id
1 'polypeptide(L)'
;MTTITKPEISPELLAALQPKVEAEKQVIVHCCFPGTPFSDMLIRIWSSTFLIDESLGHKSTLIHHENISLFPYWTEVPPMKDYWFTLVFSGLPKECTSFDLKEEIPQEGGFWVRNIKRNKSDVYKVKIN
;
A
#
# COMPACT_ATOMS: atom_id res chain seq x y z
N MET A 1 11.44 -18.83 -44.31
CA MET A 1 11.05 -18.31 -42.99
C MET A 1 9.59 -18.67 -42.78
N THR A 2 9.30 -19.58 -41.85
CA THR A 2 7.92 -20.01 -41.55
C THR A 2 7.29 -19.02 -40.58
N THR A 3 6.25 -18.32 -41.02
CA THR A 3 5.46 -17.41 -40.19
C THR A 3 4.68 -18.24 -39.17
N ILE A 4 4.99 -18.06 -37.89
CA ILE A 4 4.24 -18.67 -36.79
C ILE A 4 2.87 -18.00 -36.75
N THR A 5 1.82 -18.80 -36.95
CA THR A 5 0.42 -18.34 -36.88
C THR A 5 0.08 -17.87 -35.48
N LYS A 6 -0.61 -16.73 -35.39
CA LYS A 6 -1.07 -16.17 -34.11
C LYS A 6 -1.97 -17.20 -33.41
N PRO A 7 -1.70 -17.55 -32.14
CA PRO A 7 -2.52 -18.51 -31.41
C PRO A 7 -3.94 -17.96 -31.20
N GLU A 8 -4.94 -18.82 -31.42
CA GLU A 8 -6.33 -18.55 -31.07
C GLU A 8 -6.57 -18.86 -29.59
N ILE A 9 -7.03 -17.86 -28.84
CA ILE A 9 -7.39 -18.01 -27.42
C ILE A 9 -8.90 -18.26 -27.35
N SER A 10 -9.33 -19.21 -26.51
CA SER A 10 -10.75 -19.49 -26.35
C SER A 10 -11.49 -18.27 -25.75
N PRO A 11 -12.74 -18.01 -26.16
CA PRO A 11 -13.52 -16.88 -25.62
C PRO A 11 -13.67 -16.91 -24.10
N GLU A 12 -13.74 -18.10 -23.52
CA GLU A 12 -13.82 -18.34 -22.07
C GLU A 12 -12.55 -17.89 -21.33
N LEU A 13 -11.37 -18.23 -21.88
CA LEU A 13 -10.08 -17.77 -21.36
C LEU A 13 -9.94 -16.25 -21.49
N LEU A 14 -10.38 -15.68 -22.61
CA LEU A 14 -10.34 -14.24 -22.83
C LEU A 14 -11.24 -13.50 -21.82
N ALA A 15 -12.43 -14.06 -21.53
CA ALA A 15 -13.36 -13.52 -20.54
C ALA A 15 -12.84 -13.64 -19.11
N ALA A 16 -12.18 -14.74 -18.75
CA ALA A 16 -11.54 -14.92 -17.45
C ALA A 16 -10.36 -13.96 -17.23
N LEU A 17 -9.70 -13.54 -18.31
CA LEU A 17 -8.59 -12.59 -18.32
C LEU A 17 -9.05 -11.13 -18.50
N GLN A 18 -10.36 -10.88 -18.67
CA GLN A 18 -10.83 -9.50 -18.73
C GLN A 18 -10.52 -8.81 -17.40
N PRO A 19 -9.88 -7.63 -17.43
CA PRO A 19 -9.68 -6.86 -16.23
C PRO A 19 -11.06 -6.60 -15.61
N LYS A 20 -11.28 -7.13 -14.40
CA LYS A 20 -12.42 -6.73 -13.57
C LYS A 20 -12.16 -5.29 -13.16
N VAL A 21 -12.63 -4.36 -13.97
CA VAL A 21 -12.64 -2.93 -13.62
C VAL A 21 -13.75 -2.74 -12.59
N GLU A 22 -13.45 -3.12 -11.34
CA GLU A 22 -14.16 -2.48 -10.24
C GLU A 22 -13.74 -1.01 -10.28
N ALA A 23 -14.69 -0.09 -10.18
CA ALA A 23 -14.36 1.30 -9.90
C ALA A 23 -13.72 1.32 -8.51
N GLU A 24 -12.41 1.11 -8.47
CA GLU A 24 -11.67 0.99 -7.22
C GLU A 24 -11.84 2.30 -6.46
N LYS A 25 -12.58 2.23 -5.35
CA LYS A 25 -12.40 3.22 -4.30
C LYS A 25 -11.01 2.97 -3.76
N GLN A 26 -10.07 3.86 -4.04
CA GLN A 26 -8.71 3.73 -3.53
C GLN A 26 -8.58 4.55 -2.25
N VAL A 27 -7.76 4.05 -1.33
CA VAL A 27 -7.38 4.80 -0.13
C VAL A 27 -5.93 5.24 -0.28
N ILE A 28 -5.69 6.55 -0.19
CA ILE A 28 -4.36 7.14 -0.34
C ILE A 28 -3.86 7.57 1.02
N VAL A 29 -2.70 7.08 1.43
CA VAL A 29 -2.05 7.45 2.69
C VAL A 29 -0.69 8.06 2.38
N HIS A 30 -0.54 9.35 2.68
CA HIS A 30 0.76 10.01 2.69
C HIS A 30 1.40 9.81 4.05
N CYS A 31 2.50 9.07 4.08
CA CYS A 31 3.25 8.75 5.28
C CYS A 31 4.43 9.71 5.42
N CYS A 32 4.57 10.30 6.60
CA CYS A 32 5.73 11.06 7.01
C CYS A 32 6.57 10.21 7.95
N PHE A 33 7.80 9.91 7.53
CA PHE A 33 8.84 9.42 8.41
C PHE A 33 9.60 10.64 8.96
N PRO A 34 9.58 10.88 10.29
CA PRO A 34 10.14 12.09 10.88
C PRO A 34 11.65 12.15 10.66
N GLY A 35 12.16 13.36 10.37
CA GLY A 35 13.60 13.56 10.17
C GLY A 35 14.41 13.16 11.41
N THR A 36 15.43 12.33 11.21
CA THR A 36 16.36 11.90 12.26
C THR A 36 17.74 12.52 12.08
N PRO A 37 18.55 12.70 13.15
CA PRO A 37 19.92 13.17 13.01
C PRO A 37 20.88 12.11 12.42
N PHE A 38 20.45 10.86 12.33
CA PHE A 38 21.24 9.74 11.80
C PHE A 38 21.38 9.85 10.27
N SER A 39 22.61 9.69 9.78
CA SER A 39 22.95 9.82 8.36
C SER A 39 22.88 8.52 7.57
N ASP A 40 22.73 7.38 8.25
CA ASP A 40 22.66 6.02 7.71
C ASP A 40 21.26 5.41 7.83
N MET A 41 20.23 6.25 7.98
CA MET A 41 18.87 5.79 8.18
C MET A 41 18.27 5.22 6.90
N LEU A 42 17.82 3.97 6.97
CA LEU A 42 17.20 3.24 5.87
C LEU A 42 15.78 2.84 6.26
N ILE A 43 14.83 3.06 5.36
CA ILE A 43 13.44 2.60 5.51
C ILE A 43 13.01 1.77 4.30
N ARG A 44 12.00 0.93 4.53
CA ARG A 44 11.32 0.15 3.49
C ARG A 44 9.93 -0.21 4.00
N ILE A 45 9.11 -0.75 3.12
CA ILE A 45 7.83 -1.39 3.48
C ILE A 45 7.78 -2.82 2.95
N TRP A 46 6.84 -3.58 3.43
CA TRP A 46 6.52 -4.92 2.95
C TRP A 46 5.28 -4.91 2.06
N SER A 47 5.20 -5.88 1.15
CA SER A 47 3.98 -6.13 0.40
C SER A 47 2.81 -6.54 1.30
N SER A 48 3.11 -7.05 2.50
CA SER A 48 2.15 -7.35 3.57
C SER A 48 1.82 -6.12 4.44
N THR A 49 1.74 -4.94 3.81
CA THR A 49 1.20 -3.72 4.44
C THR A 49 -0.28 -3.61 4.13
N PHE A 50 -1.11 -3.36 5.14
CA PHE A 50 -2.57 -3.33 5.02
C PHE A 50 -3.18 -2.11 5.72
N LEU A 51 -4.39 -1.74 5.28
CA LEU A 51 -5.33 -1.02 6.12
C LEU A 51 -6.27 -2.02 6.78
N ILE A 52 -6.36 -2.00 8.10
CA ILE A 52 -7.11 -2.99 8.88
C ILE A 52 -8.24 -2.30 9.62
N ASP A 53 -9.47 -2.67 9.29
CA ASP A 53 -10.65 -2.38 10.12
C ASP A 53 -10.92 -3.57 11.04
N GLU A 54 -10.47 -3.47 12.28
CA GLU A 54 -10.64 -4.50 13.30
C GLU A 54 -12.13 -4.76 13.63
N SER A 55 -13.00 -3.75 13.48
CA SER A 55 -14.43 -3.89 13.82
C SER A 55 -15.19 -4.72 12.79
N LEU A 56 -14.76 -4.65 11.52
CA LEU A 56 -15.36 -5.38 10.40
C LEU A 56 -14.56 -6.63 10.00
N GLY A 57 -13.36 -6.82 10.57
CA GLY A 57 -12.42 -7.86 10.14
C GLY A 57 -11.97 -7.69 8.69
N HIS A 58 -11.96 -6.45 8.19
CA HIS A 58 -11.61 -6.15 6.80
C HIS A 58 -10.15 -5.73 6.67
N LYS A 59 -9.49 -6.20 5.61
CA LYS A 59 -8.13 -5.81 5.25
C LYS A 59 -8.10 -5.28 3.82
N SER A 60 -7.74 -4.01 3.67
CA SER A 60 -7.45 -3.41 2.37
C SER A 60 -5.97 -3.61 2.03
N THR A 61 -5.72 -4.07 0.81
CA THR A 61 -4.38 -4.48 0.34
C THR A 61 -3.64 -3.34 -0.32
N LEU A 62 -2.30 -3.33 -0.23
CA LEU A 62 -1.44 -2.36 -0.91
C LEU A 62 -1.48 -2.61 -2.43
N ILE A 63 -1.84 -1.58 -3.20
CA ILE A 63 -1.91 -1.59 -4.67
C ILE A 63 -0.69 -0.90 -5.29
N HIS A 64 -0.26 0.22 -4.70
CA HIS A 64 0.86 1.01 -5.20
C HIS A 64 1.63 1.67 -4.07
N HIS A 65 2.93 1.88 -4.29
CA HIS A 65 3.80 2.62 -3.40
C HIS A 65 4.65 3.60 -4.21
N GLU A 66 4.81 4.81 -3.69
CA GLU A 66 5.54 5.88 -4.35
C GLU A 66 6.57 6.46 -3.39
N ASN A 67 7.80 6.66 -3.89
CA ASN A 67 8.93 7.20 -3.11
C ASN A 67 9.29 6.37 -1.86
N ILE A 68 9.12 5.04 -1.91
CA ILE A 68 9.63 4.10 -0.91
C ILE A 68 9.85 2.73 -1.57
N SER A 69 10.86 1.99 -1.12
CA SER A 69 11.19 0.65 -1.62
C SER A 69 10.43 -0.45 -0.89
N LEU A 70 10.06 -1.50 -1.63
CA LEU A 70 9.61 -2.77 -1.05
C LEU A 70 10.80 -3.61 -0.60
N PHE A 71 10.61 -4.41 0.45
CA PHE A 71 11.49 -5.53 0.78
C PHE A 71 11.80 -6.37 -0.49
N PRO A 72 13.06 -6.75 -0.74
CA PRO A 72 14.23 -6.64 0.14
C PRO A 72 15.01 -5.32 0.04
N TYR A 73 14.60 -4.41 -0.86
CA TYR A 73 15.32 -3.16 -1.12
C TYR A 73 15.04 -2.11 -0.05
N TRP A 74 15.95 -1.14 0.05
CA TRP A 74 15.92 -0.09 1.06
C TRP A 74 15.93 1.29 0.39
N THR A 75 15.33 2.25 1.09
CA THR A 75 15.30 3.66 0.72
C THR A 75 16.07 4.46 1.74
N GLU A 76 17.04 5.25 1.27
CA GLU A 76 17.81 6.16 2.11
C GLU A 76 16.95 7.34 2.55
N VAL A 77 16.99 7.63 3.85
CA VAL A 77 16.35 8.80 4.46
C VAL A 77 17.39 9.87 4.70
N PRO A 78 17.29 11.05 4.06
CA PRO A 78 18.20 12.15 4.32
C PRO A 78 18.13 12.61 5.78
N PRO A 79 19.27 12.88 6.42
CA PRO A 79 19.28 13.36 7.80
C PRO A 79 18.59 14.72 7.93
N MET A 80 18.06 14.99 9.12
CA MET A 80 17.45 16.27 9.51
C MET A 80 16.24 16.73 8.68
N LYS A 81 15.66 15.84 7.86
CA LYS A 81 14.53 16.16 6.99
C LYS A 81 13.44 15.08 7.08
N ASP A 82 12.20 15.53 7.18
CA ASP A 82 11.04 14.65 7.06
C ASP A 82 11.02 13.98 5.68
N TYR A 83 10.87 12.67 5.68
CA TYR A 83 10.79 11.87 4.47
C TYR A 83 9.35 11.48 4.21
N TRP A 84 8.85 11.81 3.01
CA TRP A 84 7.47 11.59 2.63
C TRP A 84 7.37 10.53 1.54
N PHE A 85 6.48 9.57 1.75
CA PHE A 85 6.13 8.56 0.76
C PHE A 85 4.62 8.38 0.72
N THR A 86 4.12 7.76 -0.36
CA THR A 86 2.68 7.57 -0.55
C THR A 86 2.37 6.10 -0.78
N LEU A 87 1.35 5.62 -0.08
CA LEU A 87 0.82 4.27 -0.23
C LEU A 87 -0.62 4.36 -0.73
N VAL A 88 -0.96 3.52 -1.70
CA VAL A 88 -2.31 3.41 -2.26
C VAL A 88 -2.82 2.01 -1.99
N PHE A 89 -4.01 1.94 -1.39
CA PHE A 89 -4.65 0.68 -1.01
C PHE A 89 -5.98 0.49 -1.74
N SER A 90 -6.44 -0.76 -1.75
CA SER A 90 -7.81 -1.08 -2.12
C SER A 90 -8.82 -0.40 -1.18
N GLY A 91 -10.08 -0.35 -1.59
CA GLY A 91 -11.09 0.40 -0.86
C GLY A 91 -11.42 -0.16 0.51
N LEU A 92 -11.89 0.72 1.39
CA LEU A 92 -12.50 0.36 2.67
C LEU A 92 -14.03 0.20 2.53
N PRO A 93 -14.65 -0.77 3.23
CA PRO A 93 -16.10 -0.98 3.28
C PRO A 93 -16.82 0.29 3.70
N LYS A 94 -18.04 0.57 3.22
CA LYS A 94 -18.73 1.85 3.49
C LYS A 94 -18.97 2.10 4.98
N GLU A 95 -19.10 1.03 5.74
CA GLU A 95 -19.38 0.97 7.17
C GLU A 95 -18.13 1.26 8.02
N CYS A 96 -16.93 1.23 7.41
CA CYS A 96 -15.67 1.51 8.11
C CYS A 96 -15.66 2.94 8.66
N THR A 97 -15.42 3.05 9.97
CA THR A 97 -15.33 4.34 10.69
C THR A 97 -13.91 4.70 11.10
N SER A 98 -13.06 3.69 11.30
CA SER A 98 -11.64 3.83 11.60
C SER A 98 -10.89 2.59 11.16
N PHE A 99 -9.61 2.74 10.90
CA PHE A 99 -8.71 1.66 10.51
C PHE A 99 -7.29 1.91 11.00
N ASP A 100 -6.49 0.87 11.02
CA ASP A 100 -5.06 0.91 11.28
C ASP A 100 -4.28 0.78 9.97
N LEU A 101 -3.14 1.45 9.85
CA LEU A 101 -2.12 1.10 8.85
C LEU A 101 -1.10 0.20 9.54
N LYS A 102 -0.92 -1.03 9.04
CA LYS A 102 -0.07 -2.02 9.71
C LYS A 102 0.67 -2.90 8.73
N GLU A 103 1.95 -3.13 9.03
CA GLU A 103 2.75 -4.18 8.40
C GLU A 103 2.60 -5.50 9.17
N GLU A 104 2.11 -6.53 8.50
CA GLU A 104 2.07 -7.90 9.03
C GLU A 104 3.31 -8.65 8.56
N ILE A 105 4.35 -8.60 9.39
CA ILE A 105 5.67 -9.17 9.09
C ILE A 105 6.08 -10.17 10.19
N PRO A 106 6.93 -11.15 9.87
CA PRO A 106 7.33 -12.20 10.83
C PRO A 106 8.34 -11.71 11.88
N GLN A 107 8.74 -10.44 11.84
CA GLN A 107 9.77 -9.85 12.68
C GLN A 107 9.28 -8.53 13.30
N GLU A 108 9.99 -8.03 14.31
CA GLU A 108 9.70 -6.71 14.86
C GLU A 108 10.11 -5.58 13.90
N GLY A 109 9.62 -4.37 14.17
CA GLY A 109 10.01 -3.14 13.46
C GLY A 109 9.14 -2.77 12.25
N GLY A 110 7.99 -3.41 12.07
CA GLY A 110 7.01 -3.02 11.05
C GLY A 110 6.27 -1.74 11.43
N PHE A 111 5.88 -0.95 10.43
CA PHE A 111 5.09 0.26 10.62
C PHE A 111 3.70 -0.09 11.16
N TRP A 112 3.29 0.66 12.19
CA TRP A 112 1.95 0.55 12.75
C TRP A 112 1.42 1.90 13.22
N VAL A 113 0.45 2.42 12.48
CA VAL A 113 -0.31 3.63 12.83
C VAL A 113 -1.73 3.23 13.17
N ARG A 114 -2.13 3.51 14.41
CA ARG A 114 -3.41 3.07 14.97
C ARG A 114 -4.50 4.12 14.87
N ASN A 115 -5.75 3.66 14.79
CA ASN A 115 -6.96 4.45 14.96
C ASN A 115 -7.07 5.66 14.01
N ILE A 116 -6.72 5.47 12.74
CA ILE A 116 -6.93 6.47 11.69
C ILE A 116 -8.44 6.60 11.47
N LYS A 117 -9.00 7.76 11.81
CA LYS A 117 -10.43 8.04 11.61
C LYS A 117 -10.72 8.21 10.12
N ARG A 118 -11.70 7.48 9.61
CA ARG A 118 -12.08 7.56 8.20
C ARG A 118 -12.67 8.93 7.87
N ASN A 119 -12.31 9.47 6.71
CA ASN A 119 -12.85 10.71 6.17
C ASN A 119 -13.51 10.48 4.79
N LYS A 120 -14.16 11.51 4.26
CA LYS A 120 -14.93 11.42 3.00
C LYS A 120 -14.05 11.37 1.74
N SER A 121 -12.80 11.82 1.81
CA SER A 121 -11.90 11.84 0.66
C SER A 121 -11.13 10.53 0.49
N ASP A 122 -11.08 9.69 1.53
CA ASP A 122 -10.21 8.52 1.60
C ASP A 122 -8.72 8.86 1.28
N VAL A 123 -8.33 10.09 1.64
CA VAL A 123 -6.96 10.61 1.58
C VAL A 123 -6.51 11.01 2.97
N TYR A 124 -5.37 10.49 3.40
CA TYR A 124 -4.88 10.63 4.77
C TYR A 124 -3.42 11.10 4.79
N LYS A 125 -3.05 11.78 5.88
CA LYS A 125 -1.67 12.10 6.22
C LYS A 125 -1.37 11.52 7.58
N VAL A 126 -0.32 10.71 7.68
CA VAL A 126 0.07 10.04 8.93
C VAL A 126 1.54 10.26 9.21
N LYS A 127 1.91 10.22 10.50
CA LYS A 127 3.31 10.17 10.93
C LYS A 127 3.63 8.75 11.39
N ILE A 128 4.74 8.22 10.91
CA ILE A 128 5.32 6.96 11.38
C ILE A 128 6.17 7.30 12.62
N ASN A 129 5.92 6.61 13.73
CA ASN A 129 6.66 6.80 14.99
C ASN A 129 7.71 5.70 15.17
#